data_AF-A0A0F9Q5J0-F1
#
_entry.id   AF-A0A0F9Q5J0-F1
#
_cell.length_a   1.000
_cell.length_b   1.000
_cell.length_c   1.000
_cell.angle_alpha   90.00
_cell.angle_beta   90.00
_cell.angle_gamma   90.00
#
_symmetry.space_group_name_H-M   'P 1'
#
loop_
_entity.id
_entity.type
_entity.pdbx_description
1 polymer ?
#
loop_
_entity_poly.entity_id
_entity_poly.type
_entity_poly.pdbx_seq_one_letter_code
_entity_poly.pdbx_strand_id
1 'polypeptide(L)'
;MKFSISQPMTSASGEAAKHGYKVYHGRSGRRWLVADTDTPAENIYVEDPRPGSLGFGGRTLTFDLVYGGELKLQGPWMSSSGALYADTGVDVRDTHKTIGIVAFKRGWLHAIIPNGWNSEGCEYEDIIYYDRGPVIGRYNRIIDIAQEAANKSGKLVFYAMRSSGGGSSGRMKPKEVPV
;
A
#
# COMPACT_ATOMS: atom_id res chain seq x y z
N MET A 1 11.25 -16.56 -13.65
CA MET A 1 10.07 -15.66 -13.63
C MET A 1 10.52 -14.33 -13.05
N LYS A 2 10.22 -13.18 -13.67
CA LYS A 2 10.77 -11.87 -13.22
C LYS A 2 9.71 -11.08 -12.43
N PHE A 3 9.93 -10.87 -11.14
CA PHE A 3 9.12 -9.99 -10.29
C PHE A 3 9.93 -8.74 -9.93
N SER A 4 9.37 -7.55 -10.12
CA SER A 4 10.02 -6.29 -9.77
C SER A 4 9.10 -5.43 -8.91
N ILE A 5 9.70 -4.80 -7.90
CA ILE A 5 9.06 -3.81 -7.02
C ILE A 5 9.24 -2.37 -7.50
N SER A 6 9.94 -2.16 -8.63
CA SER A 6 10.07 -0.83 -9.22
C SER A 6 8.70 -0.33 -9.68
N GLN A 7 8.29 0.82 -9.16
CA GLN A 7 7.09 1.53 -9.59
C GLN A 7 7.46 2.99 -9.87
N PRO A 8 6.90 3.60 -10.92
CA PRO A 8 7.01 5.03 -11.11
C PRO A 8 6.35 5.74 -9.92
N MET A 9 6.94 6.86 -9.50
CA MET A 9 6.31 7.72 -8.50
C MET A 9 5.01 8.27 -9.07
N THR A 10 3.87 7.90 -8.49
CA THR A 10 2.56 8.44 -8.88
C THR A 10 2.28 9.72 -8.09
N SER A 11 1.73 10.73 -8.77
CA SER A 11 1.28 11.94 -8.10
C SER A 11 0.04 11.62 -7.29
N ALA A 12 0.14 11.63 -5.96
CA ALA A 12 -0.98 11.29 -5.10
C ALA A 12 -2.13 12.33 -5.18
N SER A 13 -1.88 13.56 -5.66
CA SER A 13 -2.96 14.50 -6.01
C SER A 13 -3.64 14.16 -7.35
N GLY A 14 -2.87 13.58 -8.28
CA GLY A 14 -3.41 13.08 -9.54
C GLY A 14 -4.27 11.84 -9.35
N GLU A 15 -3.89 10.95 -8.42
CA GLU A 15 -4.73 9.82 -8.01
C GLU A 15 -6.01 10.30 -7.30
N ALA A 16 -5.88 11.28 -6.39
CA ALA A 16 -7.03 11.82 -5.67
C ALA A 16 -8.17 12.25 -6.60
N ALA A 17 -7.83 12.91 -7.72
CA ALA A 17 -8.79 13.46 -8.67
C ALA A 17 -9.50 12.42 -9.56
N LYS A 18 -9.18 11.12 -9.47
CA LYS A 18 -9.75 10.07 -10.34
C LYS A 18 -11.01 9.42 -9.79
N HIS A 19 -11.42 9.74 -8.56
CA HIS A 19 -12.42 8.98 -7.84
C HIS A 19 -13.52 9.89 -7.27
N GLY A 20 -14.72 9.32 -7.14
CA GLY A 20 -15.75 9.88 -6.24
C GLY A 20 -15.48 9.43 -4.81
N TYR A 21 -15.80 10.28 -3.82
CA TYR A 21 -15.53 10.02 -2.41
C TYR A 21 -16.79 10.01 -1.55
N LYS A 22 -16.78 9.13 -0.56
CA LYS A 22 -17.70 9.14 0.59
C LYS A 22 -17.03 9.86 1.74
N VAL A 23 -17.78 10.75 2.39
CA VAL A 23 -17.33 11.49 3.58
C VAL A 23 -17.79 10.76 4.83
N TYR A 24 -16.87 10.55 5.76
CA TYR A 24 -17.14 10.02 7.09
C TYR A 24 -16.63 10.99 8.15
N HIS A 25 -17.39 11.13 9.23
CA HIS A 25 -16.98 11.93 10.38
C HIS A 25 -16.39 11.02 11.45
N GLY A 26 -15.11 11.24 11.76
CA GLY A 26 -14.42 10.49 12.81
C GLY A 26 -14.79 10.97 14.21
N ARG A 27 -14.55 10.11 15.21
CA ARG A 27 -14.67 10.48 16.64
C ARG A 27 -13.74 11.63 17.01
N SER A 28 -12.65 11.81 16.27
CA SER A 28 -11.74 12.96 16.37
C SER A 28 -12.33 14.30 15.89
N GLY A 29 -13.54 14.31 15.32
CA GLY A 29 -14.16 15.47 14.68
C GLY A 29 -13.65 15.76 13.27
N ARG A 30 -12.67 14.98 12.78
CA ARG A 30 -12.11 15.14 11.43
C ARG A 30 -13.00 14.52 10.37
N ARG A 31 -12.96 15.08 9.17
CA ARG A 31 -13.56 14.49 7.99
C ARG A 31 -12.59 13.53 7.31
N TRP A 32 -13.07 12.35 7.03
CA TRP A 32 -12.39 11.30 6.28
C TRP A 32 -13.05 11.16 4.92
N LEU A 33 -12.24 11.07 3.88
CA LEU A 33 -12.65 10.83 2.51
C LEU A 33 -12.16 9.44 2.12
N VAL A 34 -13.07 8.61 1.65
CA VAL A 34 -12.77 7.25 1.19
C VAL A 34 -13.31 7.12 -0.23
N ALA A 35 -12.43 6.75 -1.17
CA ALA A 35 -12.82 6.58 -2.55
C ALA A 35 -13.89 5.48 -2.70
N ASP A 36 -14.86 5.69 -3.58
CA ASP A 36 -15.90 4.71 -3.91
C ASP A 36 -15.46 3.85 -5.08
N THR A 37 -14.61 2.87 -4.78
CA THR A 37 -14.04 1.91 -5.74
C THR A 37 -14.04 0.50 -5.13
N ASP A 38 -13.58 -0.49 -5.88
CA ASP A 38 -13.37 -1.85 -5.36
C ASP A 38 -12.18 -1.95 -4.38
N THR A 39 -11.33 -0.91 -4.33
CA THR A 39 -10.11 -0.88 -3.51
C THR A 39 -10.02 0.41 -2.67
N PRO A 40 -11.04 0.71 -1.84
CA PRO A 40 -11.15 1.99 -1.12
C PRO A 40 -9.96 2.25 -0.19
N ALA A 41 -9.31 1.19 0.29
CA ALA A 41 -8.15 1.28 1.17
C ALA A 41 -6.91 1.92 0.53
N GLU A 42 -6.86 2.01 -0.80
CA GLU A 42 -5.77 2.63 -1.54
C GLU A 42 -5.89 4.16 -1.59
N ASN A 43 -7.09 4.71 -1.36
CA ASN A 43 -7.39 6.14 -1.50
C ASN A 43 -8.21 6.63 -0.30
N ILE A 44 -7.52 6.79 0.82
CA ILE A 44 -8.07 7.35 2.06
C ILE A 44 -7.37 8.68 2.34
N TYR A 45 -8.15 9.73 2.51
CA TYR A 45 -7.67 11.05 2.88
C TYR A 45 -8.35 11.52 4.16
N VAL A 46 -7.62 12.26 4.98
CA VAL A 46 -8.15 12.86 6.20
C VAL A 46 -7.83 14.34 6.23
N GLU A 47 -8.82 15.13 6.60
CA GLU A 47 -8.63 16.55 6.87
C GLU A 47 -7.74 16.76 8.10
N ASP A 48 -6.82 17.71 8.01
CA ASP A 48 -6.20 18.28 9.20
C ASP A 48 -7.05 19.47 9.65
N PRO A 49 -7.58 19.48 10.89
CA PRO A 49 -8.43 20.56 11.36
C PRO A 49 -7.66 21.86 11.60
N ARG A 50 -6.32 21.85 11.54
CA ARG A 50 -5.49 23.03 11.75
C ARG A 50 -5.38 23.87 10.47
N PRO A 51 -5.53 25.21 10.58
CA PRO A 51 -5.20 26.11 9.48
C PRO A 51 -3.76 25.90 9.01
N GLY A 52 -3.54 25.92 7.68
CA GLY A 52 -2.19 25.79 7.11
C GLY A 52 -1.62 24.38 7.13
N SER A 53 -2.47 23.34 7.09
CA SER A 53 -2.02 21.95 6.91
C SER A 53 -1.08 21.82 5.72
N LEU A 54 -0.01 21.02 5.89
CA LEU A 54 1.03 20.80 4.89
C LEU A 54 0.92 19.45 4.16
N GLY A 55 -0.15 18.68 4.39
CA GLY A 55 -0.45 17.51 3.57
C GLY A 55 -0.47 17.92 2.09
N PHE A 56 0.03 17.08 1.18
CA PHE A 56 0.22 17.46 -0.24
C PHE A 56 0.96 18.79 -0.47
N GLY A 57 1.91 19.14 0.39
CA GLY A 57 2.65 20.41 0.30
C GLY A 57 1.77 21.63 0.57
N GLY A 58 0.66 21.46 1.29
CA GLY A 58 -0.30 22.52 1.62
C GLY A 58 -1.24 22.93 0.50
N ARG A 59 -1.25 22.19 -0.62
CA ARG A 59 -2.15 22.43 -1.74
C ARG A 59 -3.60 22.13 -1.35
N THR A 60 -4.52 22.93 -1.88
CA THR A 60 -5.95 22.61 -1.85
C THR A 60 -6.28 21.55 -2.89
N LEU A 61 -6.85 20.43 -2.44
CA LEU A 61 -7.41 19.40 -3.29
C LEU A 61 -8.93 19.51 -3.32
N THR A 62 -9.51 19.29 -4.49
CA THR A 62 -10.96 19.19 -4.69
C THR A 62 -11.30 17.72 -4.85
N PHE A 63 -12.30 17.25 -4.10
CA PHE A 63 -12.81 15.89 -4.14
C PHE A 63 -14.26 15.89 -4.61
N ASP A 64 -14.55 15.14 -5.66
CA ASP A 64 -15.92 14.91 -6.11
C ASP A 64 -16.60 13.94 -5.14
N LEU A 65 -17.81 14.26 -4.69
CA LEU A 65 -18.55 13.43 -3.75
C LEU A 65 -19.54 12.53 -4.47
N VAL A 66 -19.65 11.26 -4.03
CA VAL A 66 -20.55 10.26 -4.65
C VAL A 66 -22.00 10.72 -4.69
N TYR A 67 -22.45 11.44 -3.67
CA TYR A 67 -23.82 11.93 -3.56
C TYR A 67 -24.01 13.34 -4.14
N GLY A 68 -23.05 13.81 -4.94
CA GLY A 68 -23.06 15.12 -5.57
C GLY A 68 -22.30 16.20 -4.79
N GLY A 69 -21.87 17.22 -5.52
CA GLY A 69 -21.07 18.33 -5.01
C GLY A 69 -19.58 18.02 -4.93
N GLU A 70 -18.83 19.03 -4.48
CA GLU A 70 -17.39 18.98 -4.32
C GLU A 70 -17.01 19.35 -2.89
N LEU A 71 -15.98 18.70 -2.35
CA LEU A 71 -15.33 19.11 -1.11
C LEU A 71 -13.91 19.59 -1.38
N LYS A 72 -13.61 20.82 -0.96
CA LYS A 72 -12.27 21.41 -1.07
C LYS A 72 -11.58 21.35 0.29
N LEU A 73 -10.43 20.68 0.35
CA LEU A 73 -9.62 20.57 1.56
C LEU A 73 -8.22 21.12 1.32
N GLN A 74 -7.74 21.99 2.23
CA GLN A 74 -6.36 22.45 2.21
C GLN A 74 -5.47 21.42 2.90
N GLY A 75 -4.48 20.94 2.15
CA GLY A 75 -3.46 20.01 2.61
C GLY A 75 -3.98 18.78 3.37
N PRO A 76 -4.91 17.99 2.81
CA PRO A 76 -5.34 16.74 3.43
C PRO A 76 -4.16 15.76 3.53
N TRP A 77 -4.21 14.82 4.46
CA TRP A 77 -3.19 13.76 4.55
C TRP A 77 -3.72 12.47 3.95
N MET A 78 -2.89 11.80 3.15
CA MET A 78 -3.16 10.40 2.80
C MET A 78 -2.99 9.57 4.08
N SER A 79 -3.93 8.66 4.32
CA SER A 79 -3.99 7.90 5.58
C SER A 79 -4.18 6.40 5.32
N SER A 80 -4.14 5.62 6.38
CA SER A 80 -4.27 4.16 6.32
C SER A 80 -5.67 3.70 6.70
N SER A 81 -6.10 2.57 6.12
CA SER A 81 -7.33 1.86 6.50
C SER A 81 -7.43 1.53 8.00
N GLY A 82 -6.30 1.29 8.66
CA GLY A 82 -6.26 1.06 10.11
C GLY A 82 -6.61 2.32 10.92
N ALA A 83 -6.06 3.47 10.53
CA ALA A 83 -6.36 4.75 11.18
C ALA A 83 -7.81 5.19 10.94
N LEU A 84 -8.32 4.98 9.71
CA LEU A 84 -9.74 5.20 9.38
C LEU A 84 -10.64 4.36 10.28
N TYR A 85 -10.40 3.06 10.37
CA TYR A 85 -11.21 2.15 11.18
C TYR A 85 -11.21 2.56 12.66
N ALA A 86 -10.03 2.91 13.19
CA ALA A 86 -9.90 3.34 14.58
C ALA A 86 -10.73 4.60 14.88
N ASP A 87 -10.81 5.55 13.95
CA ASP A 87 -11.50 6.83 14.16
C ASP A 87 -13.00 6.80 13.78
N THR A 88 -13.38 6.01 12.75
CA THR A 88 -14.73 6.04 12.17
C THR A 88 -15.52 4.74 12.35
N GLY A 89 -14.85 3.60 12.60
CA GLY A 89 -15.44 2.27 12.56
C GLY A 89 -15.68 1.72 11.15
N VAL A 90 -15.40 2.49 10.10
CA VAL A 90 -15.51 2.03 8.70
C VAL A 90 -14.38 1.05 8.40
N ASP A 91 -14.74 -0.19 8.08
CA ASP A 91 -13.77 -1.24 7.81
C ASP A 91 -13.56 -1.47 6.32
N VAL A 92 -12.37 -1.08 5.87
CA VAL A 92 -11.86 -1.33 4.51
C VAL A 92 -10.48 -1.99 4.56
N ARG A 93 -10.09 -2.58 5.69
CA ARG A 93 -8.71 -3.06 5.90
C ARG A 93 -8.33 -4.24 4.99
N ASP A 94 -9.33 -4.92 4.45
CA ASP A 94 -9.18 -6.09 3.59
C ASP A 94 -9.44 -5.76 2.11
N THR A 95 -9.34 -4.48 1.71
CA THR A 95 -9.59 -4.04 0.32
C THR A 95 -8.37 -3.37 -0.32
N HIS A 96 -7.16 -3.81 0.01
CA HIS A 96 -5.93 -3.37 -0.66
C HIS A 96 -5.65 -4.26 -1.86
N LYS A 97 -5.29 -3.66 -3.00
CA LYS A 97 -4.85 -4.40 -4.18
C LYS A 97 -3.35 -4.65 -4.10
N THR A 98 -2.98 -5.90 -3.82
CA THR A 98 -1.59 -6.31 -3.64
C THR A 98 -1.20 -7.39 -4.63
N ILE A 99 0.07 -7.46 -4.97
CA ILE A 99 0.66 -8.61 -5.66
C ILE A 99 2.04 -8.85 -5.07
N GLY A 100 2.41 -10.10 -4.82
CA GLY A 100 3.69 -10.42 -4.22
C GLY A 100 4.21 -11.81 -4.53
N ILE A 101 5.40 -12.04 -3.99
CA ILE A 101 6.21 -13.23 -4.14
C ILE A 101 6.85 -13.59 -2.81
N VAL A 102 7.00 -14.89 -2.57
CA VAL A 102 7.79 -15.46 -1.46
C VAL A 102 8.70 -16.53 -2.05
N ALA A 103 9.99 -16.51 -1.69
CA ALA A 103 10.99 -17.41 -2.24
C ALA A 103 12.12 -17.70 -1.24
N PHE A 104 12.86 -18.80 -1.41
CA PHE A 104 13.99 -19.10 -0.52
C PHE A 104 15.25 -18.30 -0.85
N LYS A 105 15.37 -17.79 -2.08
CA LYS A 105 16.55 -17.05 -2.53
C LYS A 105 16.15 -15.72 -3.14
N ARG A 106 17.00 -14.71 -2.90
CA ARG A 106 16.92 -13.38 -3.51
C ARG A 106 18.29 -12.99 -4.05
N GLY A 107 18.37 -12.77 -5.36
CA GLY A 107 19.54 -12.27 -6.07
C GLY A 107 19.36 -10.83 -6.55
N TRP A 108 20.45 -10.20 -7.00
CA TRP A 108 20.43 -8.89 -7.65
C TRP A 108 20.67 -9.07 -9.15
N LEU A 109 19.77 -8.55 -9.98
CA LEU A 109 19.99 -8.43 -11.41
C LEU A 109 20.97 -7.29 -11.65
N HIS A 110 22.23 -7.63 -11.94
CA HIS A 110 23.18 -6.70 -12.51
C HIS A 110 22.84 -6.46 -13.99
N ALA A 111 21.93 -5.52 -14.26
CA ALA A 111 21.81 -4.96 -15.59
C ALA A 111 22.86 -3.85 -15.71
N ILE A 112 23.95 -4.10 -16.46
CA ILE A 112 24.86 -3.04 -16.89
C ILE A 112 24.07 -2.12 -17.82
N ILE A 113 23.60 -0.99 -17.31
CA ILE A 113 23.04 0.09 -18.13
C ILE A 113 24.23 0.99 -18.52
N PRO A 114 24.45 1.30 -19.81
CA PRO A 114 25.63 2.05 -20.28
C PRO A 114 25.86 3.42 -19.63
N ASN A 115 24.90 3.96 -18.87
CA ASN A 115 24.92 5.33 -18.36
C ASN A 115 24.79 5.42 -16.82
N GLY A 116 25.31 4.43 -16.08
CA GLY A 116 25.74 4.63 -14.68
C GLY A 116 24.65 4.70 -13.61
N TRP A 117 23.40 4.33 -13.91
CA TRP A 117 22.37 4.11 -12.90
C TRP A 117 21.93 2.65 -12.95
N ASN A 118 22.38 1.84 -11.99
CA ASN A 118 21.92 0.46 -11.85
C ASN A 118 20.46 0.51 -11.41
N SER A 119 19.51 0.19 -12.30
CA SER A 119 18.19 -0.22 -11.83
C SER A 119 18.31 -1.65 -11.33
N GLU A 120 18.66 -1.79 -10.06
CA GLU A 120 18.85 -3.06 -9.37
C GLU A 120 17.51 -3.79 -9.25
N GLY A 121 17.16 -4.56 -10.28
CA GLY A 121 16.06 -5.52 -10.15
C GLY A 121 16.43 -6.58 -9.11
N CYS A 122 15.50 -6.97 -8.24
CA CYS A 122 15.67 -8.18 -7.44
C CYS A 122 15.20 -9.38 -8.27
N GLU A 123 15.98 -10.45 -8.27
CA GLU A 123 15.55 -11.77 -8.75
C GLU A 123 15.17 -12.65 -7.55
N TYR A 124 14.13 -13.45 -7.71
CA TYR A 124 13.66 -14.40 -6.71
C TYR A 124 13.73 -15.81 -7.29
N GLU A 125 14.42 -16.70 -6.60
CA GLU A 125 14.62 -18.10 -6.98
C GLU A 125 14.07 -19.03 -5.90
N ASP A 126 13.76 -20.27 -6.28
CA ASP A 126 13.12 -21.26 -5.40
C ASP A 126 11.81 -20.70 -4.82
N ILE A 127 10.89 -20.36 -5.73
CA ILE A 127 9.60 -19.69 -5.43
C ILE A 127 8.69 -20.62 -4.63
N ILE A 128 8.21 -20.12 -3.49
CA ILE A 128 7.26 -20.79 -2.60
C ILE A 128 5.83 -20.33 -2.93
N TYR A 129 5.67 -19.03 -3.14
CA TYR A 129 4.39 -18.40 -3.42
C TYR A 129 4.55 -17.28 -4.43
N TYR A 130 3.58 -17.16 -5.32
CA TYR A 130 3.50 -16.05 -6.26
C TYR A 130 2.05 -15.78 -6.65
N ASP A 131 1.64 -14.52 -6.56
CA ASP A 131 0.36 -14.08 -7.07
C ASP A 131 0.38 -14.00 -8.60
N ARG A 132 -0.46 -14.78 -9.28
CA ARG A 132 -0.59 -14.73 -10.76
C ARG A 132 -1.13 -13.39 -11.29
N GLY A 133 -1.70 -12.58 -10.42
CA GLY A 133 -2.21 -11.24 -10.73
C GLY A 133 -2.55 -10.50 -9.43
N PRO A 134 -2.97 -9.23 -9.50
CA PRO A 134 -3.34 -8.48 -8.32
C PRO A 134 -4.48 -9.14 -7.54
N VAL A 135 -4.34 -9.22 -6.22
CA VAL A 135 -5.29 -9.79 -5.28
C VAL A 135 -5.77 -8.70 -4.33
N ILE A 136 -7.08 -8.58 -4.19
CA ILE A 136 -7.72 -7.69 -3.20
C ILE A 136 -7.73 -8.39 -1.84
N GLY A 137 -7.23 -7.73 -0.81
CA GLY A 137 -7.16 -8.28 0.54
C GLY A 137 -6.45 -7.36 1.53
N ARG A 138 -5.90 -7.93 2.59
CA ARG A 138 -5.04 -7.20 3.53
C ARG A 138 -3.75 -6.73 2.88
N TYR A 139 -3.33 -5.51 3.21
CA TYR A 139 -2.04 -4.97 2.78
C TYR A 139 -0.85 -5.89 3.12
N ASN A 140 -0.83 -6.46 4.34
CA ASN A 140 0.26 -7.31 4.84
C ASN A 140 0.14 -8.79 4.46
N ARG A 141 -0.79 -9.20 3.57
CA ARG A 141 -1.03 -10.62 3.26
C ARG A 141 0.24 -11.39 2.86
N ILE A 142 1.12 -10.76 2.07
CA ILE A 142 2.36 -11.39 1.61
C ILE A 142 3.37 -11.58 2.74
N ILE A 143 3.39 -10.67 3.71
CA ILE A 143 4.18 -10.80 4.93
C ILE A 143 3.70 -11.99 5.75
N ASP A 144 2.38 -12.15 5.89
CA ASP A 144 1.78 -13.26 6.63
C ASP A 144 2.12 -14.61 5.97
N ILE A 145 1.99 -14.70 4.64
CA ILE A 145 2.38 -15.89 3.86
C ILE A 145 3.88 -16.19 4.00
N ALA A 146 4.73 -15.16 3.96
CA ALA A 146 6.17 -15.33 4.13
C ALA A 146 6.53 -15.84 5.52
N GLN A 147 5.88 -15.32 6.56
CA GLN A 147 6.10 -15.79 7.93
C GLN A 147 5.66 -17.24 8.11
N GLU A 148 4.50 -17.62 7.55
CA GLU A 148 4.01 -19.00 7.57
C GLU A 148 4.99 -19.95 6.85
N ALA A 149 5.49 -19.54 5.68
CA ALA A 149 6.46 -20.30 4.91
C ALA A 149 7.79 -20.50 5.67
N ALA A 150 8.28 -19.45 6.34
CA ALA A 150 9.46 -19.54 7.19
C ALA A 150 9.26 -20.53 8.34
N ASN A 151 8.12 -20.43 9.03
CA ASN A 151 7.80 -21.31 10.15
C ASN A 151 7.70 -22.79 9.72
N LYS A 152 7.01 -23.07 8.61
CA LYS A 152 6.83 -24.44 8.10
C LYS A 152 8.13 -25.06 7.60
N SER A 153 8.99 -24.27 6.97
CA SER A 153 10.24 -24.77 6.38
C SER A 153 11.40 -24.83 7.37
N GLY A 154 11.30 -24.15 8.51
CA GLY A 154 12.43 -23.92 9.42
C GLY A 154 13.56 -23.11 8.80
N LYS A 155 13.30 -22.40 7.69
CA LYS A 155 14.30 -21.66 6.91
C LYS A 155 13.95 -20.19 6.80
N LEU A 156 14.95 -19.38 6.54
CA LEU A 156 14.75 -17.99 6.13
C LEU A 156 14.10 -17.96 4.73
N VAL A 157 13.13 -17.07 4.55
CA VAL A 157 12.52 -16.80 3.24
C VAL A 157 12.58 -15.31 2.95
N PHE A 158 12.54 -14.96 1.67
CA PHE A 158 12.44 -13.59 1.18
C PHE A 158 11.05 -13.34 0.64
N TYR A 159 10.58 -12.12 0.80
CA TYR A 159 9.32 -11.69 0.20
C TYR A 159 9.46 -10.33 -0.46
N ALA A 160 8.61 -10.10 -1.44
CA ALA A 160 8.34 -8.77 -1.95
C ALA A 160 6.87 -8.63 -2.32
N MET A 161 6.33 -7.44 -2.13
CA MET A 161 4.96 -7.09 -2.47
C MET A 161 4.91 -5.68 -3.05
N ARG A 162 3.90 -5.43 -3.87
CA ARG A 162 3.57 -4.10 -4.39
C ARG A 162 2.07 -3.86 -4.33
N SER A 163 1.72 -2.61 -4.17
CA SER A 163 0.36 -2.05 -4.20
C SER A 163 0.35 -0.81 -5.10
N SER A 164 -0.79 -0.13 -5.27
CA SER A 164 -0.78 1.18 -5.94
C SER A 164 -0.01 2.26 -5.15
N GLY A 165 0.04 2.15 -3.82
CA GLY A 165 0.74 3.08 -2.92
C GLY A 165 2.24 2.81 -2.74
N GLY A 166 2.81 1.83 -3.46
CA GLY A 166 4.22 1.46 -3.36
C GLY A 166 4.47 -0.02 -3.09
N GLY A 167 5.76 -0.36 -2.97
CA GLY A 167 6.23 -1.71 -2.72
C GLY A 167 7.05 -1.85 -1.43
N SER A 168 7.09 -3.07 -0.92
CA SER A 168 7.90 -3.46 0.23
C SER A 168 8.59 -4.79 -0.06
N SER A 169 9.81 -4.97 0.43
CA SER A 169 10.51 -6.25 0.38
C SER A 169 11.26 -6.50 1.67
N GLY A 170 11.46 -7.76 2.01
CA GLY A 170 12.10 -8.14 3.27
C GLY A 170 12.45 -9.61 3.33
N ARG A 171 12.85 -10.02 4.53
CA ARG A 171 13.17 -11.40 4.88
C ARG A 171 12.42 -11.80 6.13
N MET A 172 11.96 -13.03 6.20
CA MET A 172 11.31 -13.62 7.36
C MET A 172 12.14 -14.80 7.87
N LYS A 173 12.35 -14.84 9.19
CA LYS A 173 12.95 -15.99 9.88
C LYS A 173 11.83 -16.80 10.54
N PRO A 174 12.03 -18.10 10.77
CA PRO A 174 11.13 -18.89 11.61
C PRO A 174 11.03 -18.23 12.98
N LYS A 175 9.81 -18.08 13.52
CA LYS A 175 9.62 -17.65 14.90
C LYS A 175 10.07 -18.78 15.83
N GLU A 176 10.84 -18.45 16.85
CA GLU A 176 11.10 -19.37 17.95
C GLU A 176 9.77 -19.72 18.61
N VAL A 177 9.47 -21.01 18.72
CA VAL A 177 8.31 -21.46 19.49
C VAL A 177 8.66 -21.19 20.95
N PRO A 178 7.87 -20.39 21.70
CA PRO A 178 8.06 -20.28 23.14
C PRO A 178 7.96 -21.69 23.72
N VAL A 179 9.05 -22.14 24.36
CA VAL A 179 9.09 -23.40 25.10
C VAL A 179 8.22 -23.28 26.35
#